data_AF-A0A959RI86-F1
#
_entry.id   AF-A0A959RI86-F1
#
_cell.length_a   1.000
_cell.length_b   1.000
_cell.length_c   1.000
_cell.angle_alpha   90.00
_cell.angle_beta   90.00
_cell.angle_gamma   90.00
#
_symmetry.space_group_name_H-M   'P 1'
#
loop_
_entity.id
_entity.type
_entity.pdbx_description
1 polymer ?
#
loop_
_entity_poly.entity_id
_entity_poly.type
_entity_poly.pdbx_seq_one_letter_code
_entity_poly.pdbx_strand_id
1 'polypeptide(L)'
;MKKIFLHVFTIMFISGLFINNSFGQLTLASVEGFNYSRDLTYTNPVSNSTETRKVGLCFGKIGNPYTGADVCLYSYDITKAPDECFPNFDYVDDSTTIASAKTTYIVYNYYPGKNPGVGQLSNLNTETAAIQAAIWHYTNGLNVNTITHTNTRNRALAIIAATDLNGASWSVPTVLRIVPDFDPDYFYMETFKDNGNAVAVTGISLSITQGAVSPNSVNTNSSGISPSVLVSGTSSGIITAIANMDLPKGTIFRNKTNMCPKLIMACPGPGTIKATADWGALPVELASFTSSVSGRNVTLNWSTVSEISNSGFEIERSVSENLWTKIGFVNGNGTTNNASSYSYTDKNLSTGRFAYRLKQIDFNGNFEYFNLTNDAVVGVPESFTVAQNYPNPFNPSTKINYDLPSDGNVSLKIFDMSGKELFSLVNQYQTAGYYSVNFDGSNLSTGAYFYRVVTEGATGNFIITKKMMLVK
;
A
#
# COMPACT_ATOMS: atom_id res chain seq x y z
N MET A 1 2.65 -13.72 35.12
CA MET A 1 1.29 -13.20 35.33
C MET A 1 1.17 -11.81 34.70
N LYS A 2 0.76 -11.75 33.43
CA LYS A 2 0.14 -10.57 32.82
C LYS A 2 -1.05 -11.10 32.04
N LYS A 3 -2.25 -10.67 32.44
CA LYS A 3 -3.53 -11.10 31.89
C LYS A 3 -3.67 -10.56 30.47
N ILE A 4 -3.86 -11.43 29.48
CA ILE A 4 -4.31 -11.05 28.15
C ILE A 4 -5.84 -11.18 28.17
N PHE A 5 -6.50 -10.04 27.98
CA PHE A 5 -7.95 -9.96 27.83
C PHE A 5 -8.34 -10.51 26.45
N LEU A 6 -9.11 -11.59 26.50
CA LEU A 6 -9.90 -12.12 25.40
C LEU A 6 -10.93 -11.06 24.98
N HIS A 7 -10.91 -10.57 23.74
CA HIS A 7 -12.06 -9.95 23.10
C HIS A 7 -12.22 -10.52 21.69
N VAL A 8 -13.29 -11.30 21.56
CA VAL A 8 -13.83 -11.85 20.32
C VAL A 8 -14.37 -10.68 19.49
N PHE A 9 -13.83 -10.45 18.29
CA PHE A 9 -14.54 -9.72 17.24
C PHE A 9 -14.36 -10.41 15.88
N THR A 10 -15.50 -10.54 15.22
CA THR A 10 -15.79 -11.23 13.98
C THR A 10 -15.06 -10.63 12.77
N ILE A 11 -14.33 -11.49 12.06
CA ILE A 11 -14.04 -11.54 10.62
C ILE A 11 -14.14 -10.21 9.86
N MET A 12 -12.98 -9.64 9.55
CA MET A 12 -12.76 -8.93 8.28
C MET A 12 -11.53 -9.56 7.63
N PHE A 13 -11.76 -10.32 6.55
CA PHE A 13 -10.70 -10.74 5.64
C PHE A 13 -10.08 -9.47 5.02
N ILE A 14 -8.95 -9.02 5.56
CA ILE A 14 -8.09 -8.08 4.85
C ILE A 14 -7.03 -8.93 4.16
N SER A 15 -7.35 -9.32 2.92
CA SER A 15 -6.40 -9.83 1.94
C SER A 15 -5.46 -8.69 1.53
N GLY A 16 -4.51 -8.37 2.39
CA GLY A 16 -3.36 -7.49 2.13
C GLY A 16 -2.10 -8.35 1.97
N LEU A 17 -2.06 -9.10 0.88
CA LEU A 17 -0.93 -9.93 0.45
C LEU A 17 0.26 -9.02 0.08
N PHE A 18 1.45 -9.24 0.66
CA PHE A 18 2.70 -8.74 0.06
C PHE A 18 3.85 -8.30 1.00
N ILE A 19 4.39 -9.24 1.77
CA ILE A 19 5.84 -9.50 1.97
C ILE A 19 6.74 -8.80 0.91
N ASN A 20 7.89 -8.26 1.32
CA ASN A 20 9.00 -7.97 0.38
C ASN A 20 9.45 -9.28 -0.30
N ASN A 21 8.75 -9.70 -1.36
CA ASN A 21 9.09 -10.87 -2.15
C ASN A 21 10.32 -10.52 -2.99
N SER A 22 11.51 -10.61 -2.39
CA SER A 22 12.70 -10.87 -3.19
C SER A 22 12.60 -12.33 -3.64
N PHE A 23 12.12 -12.55 -4.86
CA PHE A 23 12.06 -13.88 -5.48
C PHE A 23 13.49 -14.33 -5.76
N GLY A 24 14.17 -14.92 -4.78
CA GLY A 24 15.46 -15.56 -4.97
C GLY A 24 15.30 -17.01 -5.41
N GLN A 25 14.81 -17.27 -6.62
CA GLN A 25 14.73 -18.65 -7.11
C GLN A 25 16.17 -19.11 -7.43
N LEU A 26 16.52 -20.34 -7.06
CA LEU A 26 17.91 -20.81 -7.09
C LEU A 26 18.19 -21.76 -8.26
N THR A 27 17.21 -21.91 -9.15
CA THR A 27 17.20 -23.01 -10.10
C THR A 27 17.99 -22.69 -11.36
N LEU A 28 18.83 -23.65 -11.76
CA LEU A 28 19.52 -23.61 -13.04
C LEU A 28 18.52 -23.89 -14.17
N ALA A 29 18.57 -23.07 -15.20
CA ALA A 29 17.87 -23.32 -16.45
C ALA A 29 18.88 -23.42 -17.59
N SER A 30 18.65 -24.33 -18.53
CA SER A 30 19.38 -24.38 -19.80
C SER A 30 18.40 -24.15 -20.93
N VAL A 31 18.86 -23.50 -22.00
CA VAL A 31 18.08 -23.39 -23.25
C VAL A 31 18.72 -24.25 -24.31
N GLU A 32 17.89 -25.05 -24.97
CA GLU A 32 18.32 -26.03 -25.97
C GLU A 32 18.07 -25.54 -27.39
N GLY A 33 17.06 -24.70 -27.60
CA GLY A 33 16.77 -24.12 -28.91
C GLY A 33 15.42 -23.44 -29.00
N PHE A 34 14.87 -23.40 -30.21
CA PHE A 34 13.56 -22.81 -30.49
C PHE A 34 12.52 -23.87 -30.84
N ASN A 35 11.34 -23.77 -30.23
CA ASN A 35 10.21 -24.64 -30.53
C ASN A 35 9.44 -24.10 -31.77
N TYR A 36 9.19 -22.78 -31.77
CA TYR A 36 8.62 -22.06 -32.92
C TYR A 36 9.37 -20.75 -33.12
N SER A 37 9.88 -20.51 -34.32
CA SER A 37 10.71 -19.33 -34.61
C SER A 37 10.65 -18.91 -36.08
N ARG A 38 11.06 -17.67 -36.35
CA ARG A 38 11.30 -17.15 -37.69
C ARG A 38 12.33 -16.01 -37.66
N ASP A 39 12.90 -15.72 -38.82
CA ASP A 39 13.72 -14.53 -38.99
C ASP A 39 12.83 -13.27 -39.04
N LEU A 40 13.16 -12.30 -38.21
CA LEU A 40 12.46 -11.03 -38.10
C LEU A 40 13.42 -9.88 -38.41
N THR A 41 13.11 -9.11 -39.46
CA THR A 41 13.83 -7.89 -39.79
C THR A 41 13.11 -6.68 -39.18
N TYR A 42 13.85 -5.84 -38.46
CA TYR A 42 13.36 -4.66 -37.74
C TYR A 42 14.46 -3.60 -37.58
N THR A 43 14.10 -2.39 -37.13
CA THR A 43 15.09 -1.38 -36.71
C THR A 43 15.41 -1.59 -35.24
N ASN A 44 16.67 -1.89 -34.93
CA ASN A 44 17.13 -2.12 -33.57
C ASN A 44 17.01 -0.81 -32.76
N PRO A 45 16.33 -0.81 -31.60
CA PRO A 45 16.07 0.41 -30.81
C PRO A 45 17.33 0.98 -30.15
N VAL A 46 18.43 0.23 -30.08
CA VAL A 46 19.71 0.65 -29.49
C VAL A 46 20.67 1.15 -30.57
N SER A 47 20.87 0.36 -31.64
CA SER A 47 21.83 0.71 -32.70
C SER A 47 21.23 1.61 -33.79
N ASN A 48 19.90 1.76 -33.85
CA ASN A 48 19.15 2.40 -34.94
C ASN A 48 19.43 1.82 -36.34
N SER A 49 20.05 0.64 -36.41
CA SER A 49 20.33 -0.05 -37.67
C SER A 49 19.24 -1.08 -38.01
N THR A 50 19.14 -1.46 -39.28
CA THR A 50 18.26 -2.56 -39.70
C THR A 50 18.96 -3.88 -39.41
N GLU A 51 18.31 -4.73 -38.61
CA GLU A 51 18.83 -6.03 -38.21
C GLU A 51 17.82 -7.12 -38.52
N THR A 52 18.31 -8.33 -38.86
CA THR A 52 17.49 -9.53 -38.99
C THR A 52 17.97 -10.56 -37.99
N ARG A 53 17.08 -11.03 -37.12
CA ARG A 53 17.41 -12.04 -36.10
C ARG A 53 16.38 -13.15 -36.05
N LYS A 54 16.81 -14.34 -35.66
CA LYS A 54 15.91 -15.45 -35.37
C LYS A 54 15.22 -15.20 -34.03
N VAL A 55 13.90 -15.15 -34.04
CA VAL A 55 13.08 -14.84 -32.86
C VAL A 55 11.95 -15.84 -32.70
N GLY A 56 11.48 -16.06 -31.46
CA GLY A 56 10.38 -16.96 -31.19
C GLY A 56 10.41 -17.55 -29.78
N LEU A 57 9.69 -18.66 -29.60
CA LEU A 57 9.59 -19.36 -28.32
C LEU A 57 10.75 -20.34 -28.19
N CYS A 58 11.60 -20.09 -27.21
CA CYS A 58 12.68 -20.99 -26.83
C CYS A 58 12.13 -22.16 -26.01
N PHE A 59 12.81 -23.31 -26.06
CA PHE A 59 12.59 -24.42 -25.15
C PHE A 59 13.89 -24.83 -24.46
N GLY A 60 13.75 -25.39 -23.27
CA GLY A 60 14.88 -25.78 -22.45
C GLY A 60 14.45 -26.57 -21.23
N LYS A 61 15.37 -26.73 -20.27
CA LYS A 61 15.16 -27.53 -19.06
C LYS A 61 15.44 -26.72 -17.81
N ILE A 62 14.72 -27.06 -16.74
CA ILE A 62 14.93 -26.48 -15.39
C ILE A 62 15.37 -27.56 -14.40
N GLY A 63 16.26 -27.18 -13.48
CA GLY A 63 16.77 -28.01 -12.39
C GLY A 63 17.96 -28.88 -12.81
N ASN A 64 17.84 -29.59 -13.92
CA ASN A 64 18.93 -30.38 -14.49
C ASN A 64 18.94 -30.21 -16.04
N PRO A 65 20.06 -29.82 -16.65
CA PRO A 65 20.16 -29.58 -18.09
C PRO A 65 20.00 -30.86 -18.94
N TYR A 66 20.01 -32.05 -18.35
CA TYR A 66 19.87 -33.33 -19.07
C TYR A 66 18.53 -34.02 -18.77
N THR A 67 18.05 -33.93 -17.52
CA THR A 67 16.87 -34.67 -17.04
C THR A 67 15.74 -33.79 -16.53
N GLY A 68 15.90 -32.46 -16.58
CA GLY A 68 14.91 -31.49 -16.13
C GLY A 68 13.64 -31.49 -16.98
N ALA A 69 12.58 -30.92 -16.41
CA ALA A 69 11.31 -30.75 -17.10
C ALA A 69 11.42 -29.67 -18.17
N ASP A 70 10.69 -29.88 -19.27
CA ASP A 70 10.65 -28.94 -20.38
C ASP A 70 9.96 -27.65 -19.96
N VAL A 71 10.62 -26.53 -20.27
CA VAL A 71 10.06 -25.20 -20.11
C VAL A 71 10.17 -24.43 -21.41
N CYS A 72 9.32 -23.42 -21.52
CA CYS A 72 9.23 -22.55 -22.67
C CYS A 72 9.49 -21.11 -22.24
N LEU A 73 10.33 -20.42 -23.00
CA LEU A 73 10.95 -19.16 -22.62
C LEU A 73 10.90 -18.17 -23.79
N TYR A 74 10.75 -16.89 -23.51
CA TYR A 74 11.00 -15.81 -24.47
C TYR A 74 12.25 -15.04 -24.08
N SER A 75 12.91 -14.42 -25.07
CA SER A 75 13.92 -13.41 -24.77
C SER A 75 13.25 -12.21 -24.09
N TYR A 76 13.82 -11.76 -22.98
CA TYR A 76 13.40 -10.55 -22.27
C TYR A 76 14.25 -9.34 -22.68
N ASP A 77 15.33 -9.55 -23.43
CA ASP A 77 16.31 -8.53 -23.76
C ASP A 77 16.75 -8.63 -25.23
N ILE A 78 16.44 -7.60 -26.01
CA ILE A 78 16.80 -7.52 -27.44
C ILE A 78 18.28 -7.22 -27.67
N THR A 79 19.02 -6.74 -26.66
CA THR A 79 20.41 -6.28 -26.85
C THR A 79 21.38 -7.39 -27.19
N LYS A 80 21.00 -8.65 -26.92
CA LYS A 80 21.80 -9.85 -27.18
C LYS A 80 21.00 -10.85 -28.00
N ALA A 81 21.68 -11.54 -28.90
CA ALA A 81 21.06 -12.48 -29.81
C ALA A 81 20.90 -13.86 -29.09
N PRO A 82 19.69 -14.44 -29.03
CA PRO A 82 19.51 -15.72 -28.36
C PRO A 82 20.24 -16.88 -29.06
N ASP A 83 20.35 -16.82 -30.39
CA ASP A 83 21.06 -17.78 -31.24
C ASP A 83 22.58 -17.82 -31.01
N GLU A 84 23.19 -16.74 -30.53
CA GLU A 84 24.59 -16.74 -30.09
C GLU A 84 24.80 -17.48 -28.74
N CYS A 85 23.68 -17.79 -28.07
CA CYS A 85 23.64 -18.27 -26.70
C CYS A 85 22.92 -19.62 -26.54
N PHE A 86 22.68 -20.33 -27.64
CA PHE A 86 22.08 -21.67 -27.68
C PHE A 86 22.96 -22.64 -28.50
N PRO A 87 23.06 -23.92 -28.13
CA PRO A 87 22.57 -24.58 -26.91
C PRO A 87 23.59 -24.54 -25.75
N ASN A 88 23.17 -25.00 -24.56
CA ASN A 88 24.03 -25.35 -23.41
C ASN A 88 24.59 -24.19 -22.56
N PHE A 89 23.98 -23.00 -22.61
CA PHE A 89 24.28 -21.95 -21.65
C PHE A 89 23.43 -22.10 -20.39
N ASP A 90 24.08 -22.01 -19.24
CA ASP A 90 23.41 -22.01 -17.94
C ASP A 90 22.87 -20.61 -17.60
N TYR A 91 21.62 -20.60 -17.16
CA TYR A 91 20.93 -19.45 -16.61
C TYR A 91 20.56 -19.71 -15.16
N VAL A 92 20.47 -18.64 -14.39
CA VAL A 92 19.96 -18.62 -13.02
C VAL A 92 18.83 -17.62 -12.95
N ASP A 93 17.86 -17.83 -12.06
CA ASP A 93 16.82 -16.82 -11.84
C ASP A 93 17.43 -15.47 -11.42
N ASP A 94 16.84 -14.42 -11.96
CA ASP A 94 17.20 -13.04 -11.73
C ASP A 94 16.36 -12.47 -10.59
N SER A 95 16.80 -12.75 -9.37
CA SER A 95 16.13 -12.30 -8.15
C SER A 95 16.07 -10.79 -7.95
N THR A 96 16.67 -10.02 -8.86
CA THR A 96 16.71 -8.55 -8.82
C THR A 96 15.82 -7.91 -9.87
N THR A 97 15.39 -8.67 -10.89
CA THR A 97 14.61 -8.13 -12.00
C THR A 97 13.19 -8.67 -11.94
N ILE A 98 12.23 -7.77 -11.77
CA ILE A 98 10.81 -8.10 -11.79
C ILE A 98 10.24 -7.76 -13.17
N ALA A 99 9.46 -8.68 -13.76
CA ALA A 99 8.77 -8.43 -15.01
C ALA A 99 7.76 -7.28 -14.86
N SER A 100 7.72 -6.37 -15.85
CA SER A 100 6.71 -5.30 -15.85
C SER A 100 5.29 -5.87 -15.86
N ALA A 101 4.31 -5.09 -15.40
CA ALA A 101 2.90 -5.48 -15.44
C ALA A 101 2.44 -5.87 -16.85
N LYS A 102 2.83 -5.07 -17.84
CA LYS A 102 2.51 -5.31 -19.26
C LYS A 102 3.18 -6.56 -19.80
N THR A 103 4.44 -6.81 -19.45
CA THR A 103 5.13 -8.04 -19.88
C THR A 103 4.50 -9.27 -19.24
N THR A 104 4.17 -9.19 -17.94
CA THR A 104 3.47 -10.25 -17.22
C THR A 104 2.13 -10.57 -17.89
N TYR A 105 1.34 -9.54 -18.23
CA TYR A 105 0.09 -9.71 -18.95
C TYR A 105 0.26 -10.49 -20.26
N ILE A 106 1.27 -10.15 -21.07
CA ILE A 106 1.53 -10.83 -22.34
C ILE A 106 1.80 -12.32 -22.10
N VAL A 107 2.71 -12.63 -21.19
CA VAL A 107 3.14 -14.00 -20.89
C VAL A 107 1.97 -14.86 -20.38
N TYR A 108 1.07 -14.29 -19.57
CA TYR A 108 -0.08 -14.99 -19.03
C TYR A 108 -1.18 -15.28 -20.06
N ASN A 109 -1.31 -14.44 -21.10
CA ASN A 109 -2.47 -14.48 -22.00
C ASN A 109 -2.17 -14.96 -23.43
N TYR A 110 -0.91 -14.89 -23.89
CA TYR A 110 -0.59 -15.14 -25.29
C TYR A 110 0.38 -16.32 -25.53
N TYR A 111 0.88 -17.03 -24.51
CA TYR A 111 1.84 -18.12 -24.76
C TYR A 111 1.22 -19.32 -25.53
N PRO A 112 1.95 -19.97 -26.44
CA PRO A 112 1.44 -21.12 -27.19
C PRO A 112 1.31 -22.36 -26.30
N GLY A 113 0.14 -23.01 -26.30
CA GLY A 113 -0.10 -24.28 -25.60
C GLY A 113 -1.18 -24.22 -24.51
N LYS A 114 -1.64 -23.02 -24.14
CA LYS A 114 -2.94 -22.83 -23.49
C LYS A 114 -3.96 -22.46 -24.56
N ASN A 115 -5.17 -23.02 -24.47
CA ASN A 115 -6.39 -22.63 -25.18
C ASN A 115 -6.20 -21.33 -25.99
N PRO A 116 -6.19 -21.40 -27.34
CA PRO A 116 -5.53 -20.41 -28.20
C PRO A 116 -5.81 -19.00 -27.73
N GLY A 117 -4.76 -18.26 -27.37
CA GLY A 117 -4.88 -16.87 -26.92
C GLY A 117 -5.76 -16.09 -27.89
N VAL A 118 -6.51 -15.10 -27.40
CA VAL A 118 -7.51 -14.42 -28.24
C VAL A 118 -6.87 -13.93 -29.55
N GLY A 119 -7.38 -14.45 -30.67
CA GLY A 119 -6.88 -14.15 -32.01
C GLY A 119 -5.51 -14.78 -32.38
N GLN A 120 -5.12 -15.89 -31.74
CA GLN A 120 -3.88 -16.60 -32.06
C GLN A 120 -3.82 -16.97 -33.55
N LEU A 121 -2.68 -16.69 -34.19
CA LEU A 121 -2.47 -17.09 -35.58
C LEU A 121 -2.27 -18.61 -35.72
N SER A 122 -2.77 -19.20 -36.81
CA SER A 122 -2.56 -20.61 -37.14
C SER A 122 -1.08 -20.94 -37.41
N ASN A 123 -0.33 -19.99 -37.96
CA ASN A 123 1.11 -20.11 -38.14
C ASN A 123 1.83 -19.75 -36.83
N LEU A 124 2.19 -20.78 -36.04
CA LEU A 124 2.81 -20.60 -34.73
C LEU A 124 4.18 -19.92 -34.79
N ASN A 125 4.96 -20.08 -35.86
CA ASN A 125 6.22 -19.33 -36.04
C ASN A 125 5.98 -17.81 -36.15
N THR A 126 4.86 -17.41 -36.77
CA THR A 126 4.46 -16.00 -36.88
C THR A 126 3.92 -15.48 -35.55
N GLU A 127 3.12 -16.29 -34.85
CA GLU A 127 2.57 -15.95 -33.54
C GLU A 127 3.67 -15.72 -32.50
N THR A 128 4.60 -16.66 -32.34
CA THR A 128 5.67 -16.56 -31.32
C THR A 128 6.61 -15.39 -31.59
N ALA A 129 6.89 -15.09 -32.86
CA ALA A 129 7.66 -13.90 -33.22
C ALA A 129 6.91 -12.60 -32.91
N ALA A 130 5.58 -12.57 -33.07
CA ALA A 130 4.78 -11.41 -32.73
C ALA A 130 4.73 -11.17 -31.21
N ILE A 131 4.59 -12.24 -30.42
CA ILE A 131 4.65 -12.19 -28.96
C ILE A 131 6.02 -11.70 -28.50
N GLN A 132 7.10 -12.24 -29.07
CA GLN A 132 8.48 -11.82 -28.78
C GLN A 132 8.70 -10.32 -29.08
N ALA A 133 8.19 -9.83 -30.21
CA ALA A 133 8.27 -8.42 -30.56
C ALA A 133 7.45 -7.52 -29.61
N ALA A 134 6.27 -7.98 -29.17
CA ALA A 134 5.46 -7.26 -28.19
C ALA A 134 6.15 -7.20 -26.81
N ILE A 135 6.84 -8.26 -26.39
CA ILE A 135 7.68 -8.24 -25.18
C ILE A 135 8.78 -7.18 -25.33
N TRP A 136 9.54 -7.20 -26.44
CA TRP A 136 10.62 -6.23 -26.70
C TRP A 136 10.17 -4.78 -26.83
N HIS A 137 8.93 -4.54 -27.24
CA HIS A 137 8.34 -3.21 -27.21
C HIS A 137 8.36 -2.62 -25.79
N TYR A 138 7.98 -3.42 -24.79
CA TYR A 138 7.93 -2.99 -23.40
C TYR A 138 9.26 -3.11 -22.65
N THR A 139 10.10 -4.08 -22.99
CA THR A 139 11.38 -4.29 -22.30
C THR A 139 12.52 -3.46 -22.87
N ASN A 140 12.51 -3.18 -24.17
CA ASN A 140 13.63 -2.56 -24.88
C ASN A 140 13.24 -1.40 -25.81
N GLY A 141 11.96 -1.02 -25.87
CA GLY A 141 11.49 0.11 -26.69
C GLY A 141 11.44 -0.18 -28.19
N LEU A 142 11.32 -1.45 -28.60
CA LEU A 142 11.18 -1.80 -30.03
C LEU A 142 9.98 -1.07 -30.65
N ASN A 143 10.24 -0.29 -31.70
CA ASN A 143 9.18 0.24 -32.55
C ASN A 143 8.71 -0.86 -33.52
N VAL A 144 7.61 -1.54 -33.17
CA VAL A 144 7.03 -2.65 -33.92
C VAL A 144 6.67 -2.27 -35.37
N ASN A 145 6.44 -0.99 -35.67
CA ASN A 145 6.15 -0.55 -37.04
C ASN A 145 7.33 -0.75 -38.01
N THR A 146 8.55 -0.86 -37.49
CA THR A 146 9.76 -1.08 -38.28
C THR A 146 9.91 -2.53 -38.75
N ILE A 147 9.09 -3.45 -38.23
CA ILE A 147 9.10 -4.85 -38.64
C ILE A 147 8.65 -4.98 -40.10
N THR A 148 9.45 -5.64 -40.93
CA THR A 148 9.17 -5.81 -42.37
C THR A 148 8.06 -6.84 -42.64
N HIS A 149 7.99 -7.90 -41.83
CA HIS A 149 7.00 -8.96 -42.01
C HIS A 149 5.61 -8.52 -41.52
N THR A 150 4.74 -8.19 -42.48
CA THR A 150 3.40 -7.60 -42.25
C THR A 150 2.56 -8.37 -41.24
N ASN A 151 2.46 -9.69 -41.33
CA ASN A 151 1.62 -10.48 -40.43
C ASN A 151 2.14 -10.47 -38.98
N THR A 152 3.46 -10.51 -38.81
CA THR A 152 4.07 -10.42 -37.47
C THR A 152 3.88 -9.02 -36.88
N ARG A 153 4.12 -7.97 -37.68
CA ARG A 153 3.89 -6.58 -37.27
C ARG A 153 2.46 -6.35 -36.81
N ASN A 154 1.48 -6.73 -37.64
CA ASN A 154 0.07 -6.49 -37.34
C ASN A 154 -0.37 -7.27 -36.09
N ARG A 155 0.10 -8.51 -35.91
CA ARG A 155 -0.21 -9.29 -34.71
C ARG A 155 0.44 -8.71 -33.46
N ALA A 156 1.69 -8.27 -33.53
CA ALA A 156 2.37 -7.63 -32.41
C ALA A 156 1.67 -6.32 -32.00
N LEU A 157 1.24 -5.50 -32.97
CA LEU A 157 0.42 -4.30 -32.70
C LEU A 157 -0.90 -4.64 -32.00
N ALA A 158 -1.58 -5.71 -32.41
CA ALA A 158 -2.81 -6.15 -31.75
C ALA A 158 -2.58 -6.61 -30.30
N ILE A 159 -1.49 -7.35 -30.04
CA ILE A 159 -1.11 -7.75 -28.67
C ILE A 159 -0.79 -6.52 -27.82
N ILE A 160 -0.04 -5.55 -28.37
CA ILE A 160 0.30 -4.29 -27.69
C ILE A 160 -0.96 -3.52 -27.32
N ALA A 161 -1.87 -3.31 -28.27
CA ALA A 161 -3.13 -2.61 -28.02
C ALA A 161 -3.97 -3.28 -26.92
N ALA A 162 -4.09 -4.61 -26.94
CA ALA A 162 -4.78 -5.35 -25.89
C ALA A 162 -4.07 -5.23 -24.53
N THR A 163 -2.73 -5.19 -24.53
CA THR A 163 -1.90 -5.02 -23.33
C THR A 163 -2.00 -3.60 -22.75
N ASP A 164 -2.06 -2.57 -23.59
CA ASP A 164 -2.26 -1.19 -23.15
C ASP A 164 -3.62 -1.00 -22.47
N LEU A 165 -4.65 -1.70 -22.94
CA LEU A 165 -6.00 -1.66 -22.35
C LEU A 165 -6.10 -2.44 -21.04
N ASN A 166 -5.43 -3.59 -20.91
CA ASN A 166 -5.70 -4.56 -19.84
C ASN A 166 -4.50 -4.88 -18.92
N GLY A 167 -3.29 -4.47 -19.29
CA GLY A 167 -2.04 -4.93 -18.69
C GLY A 167 -1.47 -4.05 -17.58
N ALA A 168 -2.13 -2.95 -17.21
CA ALA A 168 -1.58 -1.96 -16.28
C ALA A 168 -1.42 -2.44 -14.83
N SER A 169 -2.23 -3.41 -14.39
CA SER A 169 -2.32 -3.83 -12.97
C SER A 169 -1.91 -5.29 -12.72
N TRP A 170 -1.13 -5.88 -13.63
CA TRP A 170 -0.67 -7.27 -13.50
C TRP A 170 0.62 -7.38 -12.69
N SER A 171 0.75 -8.47 -11.93
CA SER A 171 1.96 -8.81 -11.17
C SER A 171 2.25 -10.30 -11.29
N VAL A 172 3.51 -10.68 -11.12
CA VAL A 172 3.90 -12.10 -11.04
C VAL A 172 3.21 -12.71 -9.81
N PRO A 173 2.43 -13.79 -9.95
CA PRO A 173 1.79 -14.44 -8.81
C PRO A 173 2.81 -14.99 -7.82
N THR A 174 2.57 -14.75 -6.54
CA THR A 174 3.35 -15.36 -5.47
C THR A 174 2.77 -16.73 -5.13
N VAL A 175 3.63 -17.74 -5.15
CA VAL A 175 3.26 -19.15 -4.94
C VAL A 175 3.75 -19.72 -3.60
N LEU A 176 4.60 -18.98 -2.88
CA LEU A 176 5.08 -19.28 -1.53
C LEU A 176 5.04 -18.01 -0.67
N ARG A 177 4.40 -18.08 0.50
CA ARG A 177 4.14 -16.93 1.36
C ARG A 177 4.45 -17.24 2.82
N ILE A 178 5.12 -16.33 3.51
CA ILE A 178 5.32 -16.33 4.97
C ILE A 178 4.27 -15.42 5.59
N VAL A 179 3.40 -15.94 6.44
CA VAL A 179 2.28 -15.19 7.02
C VAL A 179 2.44 -15.13 8.54
N PRO A 180 2.37 -13.94 9.17
CA PRO A 180 2.37 -13.85 10.63
C PRO A 180 1.14 -14.58 11.21
N ASP A 181 1.32 -15.23 12.35
CA ASP A 181 0.21 -15.84 13.08
C ASP A 181 -0.52 -14.78 13.93
N PHE A 182 -1.62 -15.17 14.56
CA PHE A 182 -2.29 -14.35 15.58
C PHE A 182 -1.41 -14.15 16.81
N ASP A 183 -0.58 -15.14 17.14
CA ASP A 183 0.45 -15.01 18.16
C ASP A 183 1.70 -14.32 17.55
N PRO A 184 2.15 -13.18 18.11
CA PRO A 184 3.26 -12.39 17.55
C PRO A 184 4.61 -13.12 17.53
N ASP A 185 4.77 -14.20 18.30
CA ASP A 185 5.99 -15.01 18.29
C ASP A 185 5.96 -16.11 17.20
N TYR A 186 4.88 -16.22 16.45
CA TYR A 186 4.64 -17.28 15.47
C TYR A 186 4.35 -16.78 14.06
N PHE A 187 4.63 -17.63 13.08
CA PHE A 187 4.22 -17.47 11.68
C PHE A 187 3.82 -18.82 11.08
N TYR A 188 3.18 -18.83 9.91
CA TYR A 188 2.93 -20.03 9.13
C TYR A 188 3.20 -19.80 7.64
N MET A 189 3.23 -20.88 6.87
CA MET A 189 3.47 -20.87 5.45
C MET A 189 2.17 -21.06 4.68
N GLU A 190 2.05 -20.35 3.56
CA GLU A 190 1.06 -20.64 2.54
C GLU A 190 1.68 -20.94 1.18
N THR A 191 1.05 -21.86 0.44
CA THR A 191 1.50 -22.31 -0.87
C THR A 191 0.36 -22.42 -1.88
N PHE A 192 0.61 -21.88 -3.08
CA PHE A 192 -0.35 -21.80 -4.17
C PHE A 192 0.30 -22.23 -5.49
N LYS A 193 -0.53 -22.63 -6.45
CA LYS A 193 -0.13 -22.81 -7.86
C LYS A 193 -0.09 -21.46 -8.57
N ASP A 194 0.47 -21.44 -9.77
CA ASP A 194 0.54 -20.25 -10.64
C ASP A 194 -0.84 -19.63 -10.98
N ASN A 195 -1.91 -20.41 -10.84
CA ASN A 195 -3.30 -20.01 -11.06
C ASN A 195 -4.03 -19.57 -9.77
N GLY A 196 -3.33 -19.50 -8.64
CA GLY A 196 -3.88 -19.08 -7.35
C GLY A 196 -4.52 -20.20 -6.52
N ASN A 197 -4.67 -21.41 -7.05
CA ASN A 197 -5.22 -22.52 -6.26
C ASN A 197 -4.22 -23.02 -5.23
N ALA A 198 -4.68 -23.31 -4.02
CA ALA A 198 -3.83 -23.91 -2.98
C ALA A 198 -3.18 -25.24 -3.43
N VAL A 199 -1.99 -25.52 -2.91
CA VAL A 199 -1.25 -26.76 -3.19
C VAL A 199 -0.50 -27.24 -1.95
N ALA A 200 -0.53 -28.55 -1.67
CA ALA A 200 0.27 -29.16 -0.62
C ALA A 200 1.73 -29.28 -1.06
N VAL A 201 2.65 -28.88 -0.18
CA VAL A 201 4.10 -28.89 -0.44
C VAL A 201 4.80 -29.44 0.78
N THR A 202 5.73 -30.36 0.55
CA THR A 202 6.51 -31.02 1.62
C THR A 202 7.94 -30.49 1.66
N GLY A 203 8.51 -30.39 2.86
CA GLY A 203 9.93 -30.07 3.05
C GLY A 203 10.26 -28.60 2.80
N ILE A 204 9.38 -27.68 3.19
CA ILE A 204 9.67 -26.24 3.16
C ILE A 204 10.70 -25.97 4.26
N SER A 205 11.92 -25.64 3.88
CA SER A 205 13.02 -25.33 4.80
C SER A 205 12.92 -23.88 5.28
N LEU A 206 13.14 -23.66 6.58
CA LEU A 206 12.99 -22.37 7.26
C LEU A 206 14.29 -21.99 7.98
N SER A 207 14.64 -20.71 7.90
CA SER A 207 15.73 -20.13 8.67
C SER A 207 15.44 -18.66 9.02
N ILE A 208 16.19 -18.13 9.98
CA ILE A 208 16.16 -16.71 10.36
C ILE A 208 17.59 -16.21 10.57
N THR A 209 17.86 -14.95 10.24
CA THR A 209 19.21 -14.36 10.35
C THR A 209 19.69 -14.16 11.79
N GLN A 210 18.78 -14.02 12.75
CA GLN A 210 19.06 -13.88 14.18
C GLN A 210 18.06 -14.73 14.97
N GLY A 211 18.50 -15.40 16.04
CA GLY A 211 17.64 -16.33 16.79
C GLY A 211 17.46 -17.68 16.09
N ALA A 212 16.31 -18.33 16.33
CA ALA A 212 15.98 -19.66 15.80
C ALA A 212 14.50 -19.79 15.46
N VAL A 213 14.20 -20.60 14.44
CA VAL A 213 12.84 -21.05 14.09
C VAL A 213 12.65 -22.50 14.51
N SER A 214 11.48 -22.83 15.06
CA SER A 214 11.13 -24.19 15.48
C SER A 214 9.68 -24.54 15.12
N PRO A 215 9.46 -25.56 14.26
CA PRO A 215 10.46 -26.36 13.55
C PRO A 215 11.17 -25.57 12.43
N ASN A 216 12.33 -26.05 11.99
CA ASN A 216 13.08 -25.48 10.85
C ASN A 216 12.67 -26.07 9.48
N SER A 217 11.64 -26.92 9.46
CA SER A 217 11.03 -27.45 8.25
C SER A 217 9.54 -27.72 8.48
N VAL A 218 8.71 -27.37 7.50
CA VAL A 218 7.25 -27.59 7.56
C VAL A 218 6.71 -28.16 6.25
N ASN A 219 5.49 -28.70 6.33
CA ASN A 219 4.70 -29.11 5.18
C ASN A 219 3.39 -28.31 5.17
N THR A 220 2.89 -27.96 3.99
CA THR A 220 1.54 -27.42 3.82
C THR A 220 0.55 -28.54 3.48
N ASN A 221 -0.70 -28.38 3.91
CA ASN A 221 -1.79 -29.31 3.64
C ASN A 221 -2.44 -29.05 2.26
N SER A 222 -3.54 -29.75 1.95
CA SER A 222 -4.29 -29.56 0.68
C SER A 222 -4.92 -28.16 0.51
N SER A 223 -5.09 -27.43 1.62
CA SER A 223 -5.51 -26.01 1.61
C SER A 223 -4.31 -25.07 1.49
N GLY A 224 -3.10 -25.60 1.30
CA GLY A 224 -1.88 -24.83 1.12
C GLY A 224 -1.35 -24.20 2.39
N ILE A 225 -1.80 -24.63 3.58
CA ILE A 225 -1.44 -23.99 4.87
C ILE A 225 -0.57 -24.94 5.69
N SER A 226 0.48 -24.43 6.33
CA SER A 226 1.31 -25.17 7.29
C SER A 226 0.84 -24.98 8.74
N PRO A 227 1.27 -25.84 9.68
CA PRO A 227 1.24 -25.49 11.10
C PRO A 227 2.07 -24.24 11.42
N SER A 228 1.79 -23.62 12.56
CA SER A 228 2.53 -22.47 13.08
C SER A 228 3.97 -22.84 13.46
N VAL A 229 4.87 -21.88 13.29
CA VAL A 229 6.32 -21.97 13.51
C VAL A 229 6.72 -20.88 14.50
N LEU A 230 7.35 -21.28 15.60
CA LEU A 230 7.83 -20.37 16.62
C LEU A 230 9.14 -19.70 16.18
N VAL A 231 9.25 -18.39 16.39
CA VAL A 231 10.54 -17.68 16.40
C VAL A 231 10.97 -17.47 17.84
N SER A 232 12.24 -17.75 18.14
CA SER A 232 12.79 -17.66 19.49
C SER A 232 14.19 -17.08 19.51
N GLY A 233 14.59 -16.50 20.64
CA GLY A 233 15.95 -15.97 20.84
C GLY A 233 16.27 -14.71 20.04
N THR A 234 15.27 -14.05 19.46
CA THR A 234 15.40 -12.74 18.82
C THR A 234 14.09 -11.96 18.87
N SER A 235 14.17 -10.64 18.80
CA SER A 235 13.05 -9.74 18.51
C SER A 235 13.13 -9.14 17.10
N SER A 236 14.13 -9.50 16.29
CA SER A 236 14.27 -9.03 14.91
C SER A 236 15.01 -10.02 14.00
N GLY A 237 14.86 -9.92 12.69
CA GLY A 237 15.62 -10.74 11.73
C GLY A 237 14.95 -10.81 10.37
N ILE A 238 15.50 -11.63 9.45
CA ILE A 238 14.86 -11.94 8.17
C ILE A 238 14.58 -13.43 8.16
N ILE A 239 13.30 -13.81 8.14
CA ILE A 239 12.88 -15.18 7.91
C ILE A 239 13.09 -15.49 6.44
N THR A 240 13.65 -16.67 6.15
CA THR A 240 13.79 -17.22 4.82
C THR A 240 13.08 -18.57 4.76
N ALA A 241 12.19 -18.75 3.78
CA ALA A 241 11.57 -20.02 3.46
C ALA A 241 11.99 -20.47 2.06
N ILE A 242 12.32 -21.75 1.90
CA ILE A 242 12.73 -22.35 0.63
C ILE A 242 11.91 -23.62 0.37
N ALA A 243 11.29 -23.72 -0.80
CA ALA A 243 10.44 -24.85 -1.19
C ALA A 243 10.68 -25.30 -2.63
N ASN A 244 10.43 -26.58 -2.94
CA ASN A 244 10.43 -27.10 -4.30
C ASN A 244 8.99 -27.15 -4.84
N MET A 245 8.71 -26.39 -5.90
CA MET A 245 7.38 -26.18 -6.48
C MET A 245 7.49 -25.58 -7.90
N ASP A 246 6.37 -25.47 -8.62
CA ASP A 246 6.38 -24.88 -9.96
C ASP A 246 6.67 -23.37 -9.91
N LEU A 247 7.68 -22.95 -10.66
CA LEU A 247 8.00 -21.54 -10.90
C LEU A 247 6.84 -20.89 -11.68
N PRO A 248 6.36 -19.72 -11.25
CA PRO A 248 5.28 -19.03 -11.93
C PRO A 248 5.74 -18.51 -13.30
N LYS A 249 4.79 -18.36 -14.22
CA LYS A 249 5.06 -17.64 -15.47
C LYS A 249 5.53 -16.23 -15.14
N GLY A 250 6.41 -15.67 -15.96
CA GLY A 250 6.98 -14.35 -15.72
C GLY A 250 8.26 -14.34 -14.87
N THR A 251 8.70 -15.47 -14.31
CA THR A 251 10.05 -15.62 -13.76
C THR A 251 11.09 -15.24 -14.81
N ILE A 252 12.07 -14.41 -14.44
CA ILE A 252 13.14 -13.95 -15.33
C ILE A 252 14.43 -14.70 -15.03
N PHE A 253 15.09 -15.23 -16.05
CA PHE A 253 16.39 -15.86 -15.92
C PHE A 253 17.49 -14.99 -16.54
N ARG A 254 18.63 -14.94 -15.88
CA ARG A 254 19.85 -14.28 -16.37
C ARG A 254 20.98 -15.29 -16.51
N ASN A 255 21.78 -15.11 -17.53
CA ASN A 255 23.03 -15.83 -17.67
C ASN A 255 24.11 -15.22 -16.75
N LYS A 256 24.89 -16.06 -16.05
CA LYS A 256 25.85 -15.60 -15.02
C LYS A 256 26.91 -14.64 -15.56
N THR A 257 27.41 -14.88 -16.77
CA THR A 257 28.44 -14.03 -17.40
C THR A 257 27.83 -12.81 -18.08
N ASN A 258 26.50 -12.65 -18.02
CA ASN A 258 25.77 -11.60 -18.72
C ASN A 258 26.10 -11.56 -20.22
N MET A 259 26.49 -12.68 -20.82
CA MET A 259 26.81 -12.77 -22.25
C MET A 259 25.55 -12.99 -23.08
N CYS A 260 24.51 -13.54 -22.47
CA CYS A 260 23.27 -13.92 -23.13
C CYS A 260 22.08 -13.04 -22.77
N PRO A 261 21.04 -12.98 -23.63
CA PRO A 261 19.83 -12.23 -23.31
C PRO A 261 19.19 -12.78 -22.04
N LYS A 262 18.60 -11.91 -21.22
CA LYS A 262 17.70 -12.37 -20.17
C LYS A 262 16.53 -13.12 -20.80
N LEU A 263 15.97 -14.08 -20.08
CA LEU A 263 14.85 -14.90 -20.54
C LEU A 263 13.67 -14.73 -19.58
N ILE A 264 12.46 -14.91 -20.07
CA ILE A 264 11.24 -14.89 -19.25
C ILE A 264 10.43 -16.16 -19.47
N MET A 265 9.99 -16.79 -18.37
CA MET A 265 9.26 -18.04 -18.37
C MET A 265 7.84 -17.87 -18.91
N ALA A 266 7.49 -18.66 -19.93
CA ALA A 266 6.17 -18.64 -20.57
C ALA A 266 5.23 -19.75 -20.10
N CYS A 267 5.75 -20.86 -19.60
CA CYS A 267 4.97 -21.94 -18.99
C CYS A 267 5.59 -22.34 -17.65
N PRO A 268 4.76 -22.73 -16.66
CA PRO A 268 5.27 -23.14 -15.36
C PRO A 268 6.18 -24.36 -15.48
N GLY A 269 7.18 -24.45 -14.63
CA GLY A 269 8.06 -25.62 -14.55
C GLY A 269 8.61 -25.80 -13.14
N PRO A 270 8.98 -27.03 -12.74
CA PRO A 270 9.45 -27.33 -11.40
C PRO A 270 10.73 -26.56 -11.08
N GLY A 271 10.82 -25.99 -9.89
CA GLY A 271 12.00 -25.30 -9.40
C GLY A 271 12.01 -25.09 -7.89
N THR A 272 12.96 -24.30 -7.43
CA THR A 272 13.13 -23.96 -6.01
C THR A 272 12.80 -22.50 -5.82
N ILE A 273 11.81 -22.21 -4.98
CA ILE A 273 11.29 -20.87 -4.69
C ILE A 273 11.71 -20.46 -3.29
N LYS A 274 12.14 -19.20 -3.17
CA LYS A 274 12.50 -18.56 -1.92
C LYS A 274 11.52 -17.44 -1.60
N ALA A 275 11.05 -17.38 -0.36
CA ALA A 275 10.33 -16.25 0.21
C ALA A 275 11.11 -15.70 1.40
N THR A 276 11.07 -14.39 1.60
CA THR A 276 11.75 -13.69 2.71
C THR A 276 10.82 -12.72 3.39
N ALA A 277 10.79 -12.67 4.72
CA ALA A 277 10.00 -11.70 5.47
C ALA A 277 10.82 -11.08 6.60
N ASP A 278 10.70 -9.76 6.79
CA ASP A 278 11.28 -9.06 7.93
C ASP A 278 10.52 -9.46 9.20
N TRP A 279 11.24 -10.01 10.18
CA TRP A 279 10.74 -10.36 11.50
C TRP A 279 11.07 -9.23 12.47
N GLY A 280 10.06 -8.75 13.20
CA GLY A 280 10.24 -7.86 14.34
C GLY A 280 11.00 -6.55 14.07
N ALA A 281 10.95 -6.01 12.85
CA ALA A 281 11.30 -4.62 12.64
C ALA A 281 10.35 -3.77 13.49
N LEU A 282 10.87 -3.05 14.48
CA LEU A 282 10.12 -1.95 15.08
C LEU A 282 9.98 -0.91 13.97
N PRO A 283 8.77 -0.64 13.49
CA PRO A 283 8.54 0.07 12.23
C PRO A 283 9.04 1.50 12.25
N VAL A 284 9.09 2.11 13.44
CA VAL A 284 9.58 3.46 13.67
C VAL A 284 10.29 3.52 15.02
N GLU A 285 11.51 4.05 15.03
CA GLU A 285 12.15 4.49 16.28
C GLU A 285 11.76 5.95 16.56
N LEU A 286 10.85 6.16 17.51
CA LEU A 286 10.35 7.49 17.84
C LEU A 286 11.37 8.24 18.72
N ALA A 287 11.88 9.37 18.22
CA ALA A 287 12.78 10.24 18.97
C ALA A 287 12.03 11.13 19.97
N SER A 288 10.85 11.64 19.59
CA SER A 288 10.05 12.51 20.46
C SER A 288 8.58 12.51 20.09
N PHE A 289 7.71 12.76 21.07
CA PHE A 289 6.30 13.11 20.85
C PHE A 289 5.84 14.08 21.94
N THR A 290 5.48 15.29 21.52
CA THR A 290 5.20 16.43 22.39
C THR A 290 3.95 17.18 21.94
N SER A 291 3.39 17.99 22.84
CA SER A 291 2.27 18.87 22.55
C SER A 291 2.56 20.29 23.01
N SER A 292 1.92 21.26 22.35
CA SER A 292 1.91 22.67 22.76
C SER A 292 0.50 23.23 22.59
N VAL A 293 0.06 24.04 23.56
CA VAL A 293 -1.29 24.63 23.57
C VAL A 293 -1.17 26.12 23.25
N SER A 294 -1.95 26.59 22.27
CA SER A 294 -2.06 28.00 21.91
C SER A 294 -3.53 28.37 21.75
N GLY A 295 -4.05 29.11 22.73
CA GLY A 295 -5.48 29.41 22.84
C GLY A 295 -6.32 28.13 22.89
N ARG A 296 -7.07 27.87 21.81
CA ARG A 296 -7.96 26.70 21.66
C ARG A 296 -7.40 25.59 20.79
N ASN A 297 -6.13 25.70 20.39
CA ASN A 297 -5.49 24.76 19.49
C ASN A 297 -4.40 24.00 20.24
N VAL A 298 -4.33 22.69 19.99
CA VAL A 298 -3.24 21.83 20.45
C VAL A 298 -2.43 21.43 19.23
N THR A 299 -1.15 21.80 19.21
CA THR A 299 -0.21 21.35 18.17
C THR A 299 0.62 20.22 18.72
N LEU A 300 0.51 19.07 18.07
CA LEU A 300 1.29 17.87 18.30
C LEU A 300 2.52 17.90 17.40
N ASN A 301 3.69 17.61 17.95
CA ASN A 301 4.94 17.50 17.20
C ASN A 301 5.64 16.20 17.58
N TRP A 302 6.09 15.45 16.57
CA TRP A 302 6.86 14.23 16.79
C TRP A 302 7.97 14.10 15.76
N SER A 303 8.99 13.32 16.13
CA SER A 303 10.13 13.04 15.29
C SER A 303 10.53 11.57 15.37
N THR A 304 11.01 11.04 14.26
CA THR A 304 11.51 9.67 14.12
C THR A 304 13.03 9.71 13.94
N VAL A 305 13.75 8.70 14.43
CA VAL A 305 15.18 8.49 14.14
C VAL A 305 15.31 7.74 12.81
N SER A 306 14.51 6.69 12.64
CA SER A 306 14.41 5.86 11.45
C SER A 306 12.98 5.36 11.26
N GLU A 307 12.65 5.01 10.02
CA GLU A 307 11.35 4.47 9.60
C GLU A 307 11.58 3.31 8.63
N ILE A 308 10.79 2.25 8.77
CA ILE A 308 10.81 1.10 7.89
C ILE A 308 9.37 0.84 7.45
N SER A 309 9.10 0.97 6.14
CA SER A 309 7.78 0.73 5.55
C SER A 309 6.62 1.54 6.18
N ASN A 310 6.91 2.70 6.77
CA ASN A 310 5.94 3.52 7.46
C ASN A 310 4.98 4.19 6.45
N SER A 311 3.70 3.83 6.49
CA SER A 311 2.65 4.49 5.70
C SER A 311 2.28 5.84 6.30
N GLY A 312 2.31 5.97 7.63
CA GLY A 312 2.05 7.22 8.32
C GLY A 312 1.49 7.05 9.72
N PHE A 313 0.95 8.15 10.24
CA PHE A 313 0.50 8.27 11.62
C PHE A 313 -0.97 8.67 11.65
N GLU A 314 -1.79 7.82 12.22
CA GLU A 314 -3.15 8.16 12.62
C GLU A 314 -3.11 8.85 13.98
N ILE A 315 -3.69 10.05 14.05
CA ILE A 315 -3.72 10.86 15.27
C ILE A 315 -5.06 10.59 15.95
N GLU A 316 -4.97 10.10 17.19
CA GLU A 316 -6.13 9.82 18.00
C GLU A 316 -6.14 10.69 19.26
N ARG A 317 -7.35 11.13 19.62
CA ARG A 317 -7.61 11.94 20.81
C ARG A 317 -8.61 11.25 21.70
N SER A 318 -8.44 11.40 23.00
CA SER A 318 -9.39 11.00 24.02
C SER A 318 -9.70 12.16 24.97
N VAL A 319 -10.97 12.28 25.36
CA VAL A 319 -11.48 13.23 26.37
C VAL A 319 -11.87 12.54 27.68
N SER A 320 -11.86 11.20 27.68
CA SER A 320 -12.25 10.34 28.80
C SER A 320 -11.54 9.00 28.64
N GLU A 321 -11.00 8.46 29.73
CA GLU A 321 -10.21 7.23 29.71
C GLU A 321 -10.85 6.13 28.83
N ASN A 322 -10.06 5.60 27.89
CA ASN A 322 -10.37 4.48 26.99
C ASN A 322 -11.29 4.75 25.78
N LEU A 323 -11.77 5.97 25.54
CA LEU A 323 -12.48 6.32 24.31
C LEU A 323 -11.61 7.16 23.37
N TRP A 324 -10.98 6.50 22.40
CA TRP A 324 -10.12 7.12 21.39
C TRP A 324 -10.90 7.41 20.11
N THR A 325 -10.73 8.61 19.57
CA THR A 325 -11.32 9.02 18.29
C THR A 325 -10.22 9.46 17.34
N LYS A 326 -10.23 8.93 16.12
CA LYS A 326 -9.39 9.42 15.03
C LYS A 326 -9.75 10.85 14.69
N ILE A 327 -8.77 11.75 14.76
CA ILE A 327 -8.92 13.17 14.42
C ILE A 327 -8.12 13.57 13.18
N GLY A 328 -7.11 12.80 12.78
CA GLY A 328 -6.29 13.10 11.61
C GLY A 328 -5.41 11.95 11.15
N PHE A 329 -4.76 12.16 10.00
CA PHE A 329 -3.72 11.26 9.48
C PHE A 329 -2.61 12.10 8.83
N VAL A 330 -1.36 11.73 9.07
CA VAL A 330 -0.17 12.34 8.45
C VAL A 330 0.65 11.26 7.77
N ASN A 331 0.89 11.41 6.46
CA ASN A 331 1.68 10.44 5.69
C ASN A 331 3.11 10.35 6.22
N GLY A 332 3.64 9.12 6.29
CA GLY A 332 5.03 8.84 6.63
C GLY A 332 5.95 8.94 5.41
N ASN A 333 7.25 8.72 5.63
CA ASN A 333 8.27 8.76 4.57
C ASN A 333 8.62 7.36 4.01
N GLY A 334 7.89 6.31 4.39
CA GLY A 334 8.16 4.94 3.98
C GLY A 334 9.38 4.36 4.72
N THR A 335 10.43 4.02 3.97
CA THR A 335 11.68 3.50 4.55
C THR A 335 12.76 4.56 4.48
N THR A 336 13.22 5.04 5.62
CA THR A 336 14.28 6.04 5.74
C THR A 336 15.11 5.82 7.00
N ASN A 337 16.44 5.93 6.88
CA ASN A 337 17.35 5.96 8.02
C ASN A 337 17.68 7.40 8.49
N ASN A 338 17.04 8.40 7.88
CA ASN A 338 17.17 9.80 8.27
C ASN A 338 16.04 10.21 9.20
N ALA A 339 16.36 11.06 10.16
CA ALA A 339 15.38 11.62 11.07
C ALA A 339 14.32 12.43 10.31
N SER A 340 13.05 12.19 10.63
CA SER A 340 11.91 12.91 10.06
C SER A 340 11.14 13.64 11.15
N SER A 341 10.50 14.75 10.81
CA SER A 341 9.72 15.57 11.73
C SER A 341 8.33 15.83 11.18
N TYR A 342 7.33 15.74 12.05
CA TYR A 342 5.92 15.80 11.69
C TYR A 342 5.16 16.69 12.68
N SER A 343 4.02 17.21 12.21
CA SER A 343 3.15 18.05 13.04
C SER A 343 1.69 17.88 12.67
N TYR A 344 0.81 18.01 13.67
CA TYR A 344 -0.63 18.03 13.49
C TYR A 344 -1.27 19.00 14.48
N THR A 345 -2.17 19.87 14.01
CA THR A 345 -2.89 20.83 14.87
C THR A 345 -4.35 20.44 15.01
N ASP A 346 -4.75 20.09 16.23
CA ASP A 346 -6.15 19.97 16.62
C ASP A 346 -6.70 21.36 16.98
N LYS A 347 -7.83 21.74 16.42
CA LYS A 347 -8.32 23.13 16.40
C LYS A 347 -9.67 23.29 17.07
N ASN A 348 -9.90 24.50 17.60
CA ASN A 348 -11.19 24.95 18.14
C ASN A 348 -11.72 24.10 19.31
N LEU A 349 -10.82 23.57 20.13
CA LEU A 349 -11.17 22.75 21.28
C LEU A 349 -11.99 23.54 22.32
N SER A 350 -12.82 22.81 23.05
CA SER A 350 -13.43 23.28 24.28
C SER A 350 -12.37 23.28 25.39
N THR A 351 -12.64 24.01 26.47
CA THR A 351 -11.86 23.90 27.70
C THR A 351 -11.92 22.46 28.21
N GLY A 352 -10.78 21.91 28.62
CA GLY A 352 -10.68 20.52 29.04
C GLY A 352 -9.28 19.94 28.96
N ARG A 353 -9.18 18.67 29.35
CA ARG A 353 -7.97 17.85 29.30
C ARG A 353 -8.11 16.85 28.15
N PHE A 354 -7.07 16.74 27.33
CA PHE A 354 -7.07 15.91 26.13
C PHE A 354 -5.84 15.00 26.12
N ALA A 355 -6.07 13.69 26.11
CA ALA A 355 -5.05 12.70 25.88
C ALA A 355 -4.87 12.51 24.36
N TYR A 356 -3.62 12.31 23.93
CA TYR A 356 -3.29 12.05 22.53
C TYR A 356 -2.41 10.81 22.41
N ARG A 357 -2.58 10.10 21.31
CA ARG A 357 -1.65 9.05 20.89
C ARG A 357 -1.50 9.06 19.37
N LEU A 358 -0.35 8.60 18.92
CA LEU A 358 -0.12 8.25 17.53
C LEU A 358 -0.34 6.77 17.37
N LYS A 359 -1.13 6.38 16.37
CA LYS A 359 -1.15 5.03 15.83
C LYS A 359 -0.32 5.05 14.56
N GLN A 360 0.95 4.67 14.67
CA GLN A 360 1.82 4.51 13.52
C GLN A 360 1.32 3.29 12.73
N ILE A 361 1.23 3.41 11.42
CA ILE A 361 0.69 2.38 10.52
C ILE A 361 1.70 2.13 9.40
N ASP A 362 2.01 0.87 9.18
CA ASP A 362 2.85 0.41 8.09
C ASP A 362 2.06 0.21 6.81
N PHE A 363 2.75 0.12 5.66
CA PHE A 363 2.12 -0.27 4.39
C PHE A 363 1.50 -1.67 4.41
N ASN A 364 1.89 -2.53 5.36
CA ASN A 364 1.32 -3.86 5.56
C ASN A 364 0.12 -3.87 6.54
N GLY A 365 -0.25 -2.72 7.11
CA GLY A 365 -1.36 -2.58 8.06
C GLY A 365 -1.03 -2.90 9.52
N ASN A 366 0.19 -3.34 9.83
CA ASN A 366 0.68 -3.38 11.21
C ASN A 366 0.66 -1.98 11.81
N PHE A 367 0.49 -1.92 13.13
CA PHE A 367 0.49 -0.65 13.81
C PHE A 367 1.11 -0.73 15.21
N GLU A 368 1.65 0.40 15.64
CA GLU A 368 2.14 0.62 17.00
C GLU A 368 1.54 1.90 17.58
N TYR A 369 1.31 1.91 18.90
CA TYR A 369 0.80 3.09 19.60
C TYR A 369 1.90 3.80 20.38
N PHE A 370 2.02 5.10 20.15
CA PHE A 370 2.85 6.01 20.93
C PHE A 370 1.98 6.99 21.69
N ASN A 371 1.94 6.86 23.02
CA ASN A 371 1.14 7.73 23.87
C ASN A 371 1.89 9.02 24.17
N LEU A 372 1.17 10.14 24.16
CA LEU A 372 1.70 11.40 24.66
C LEU A 372 1.87 11.27 26.18
N THR A 373 3.04 11.67 26.70
CA THR A 373 3.36 11.50 28.12
C THR A 373 2.43 12.31 29.03
N ASN A 374 2.03 13.51 28.60
CA ASN A 374 1.18 14.40 29.38
C ASN A 374 0.00 14.87 28.54
N ASP A 375 -1.20 14.87 29.13
CA ASP A 375 -2.39 15.42 28.48
C ASP A 375 -2.22 16.91 28.18
N ALA A 376 -2.72 17.33 27.03
CA ALA A 376 -2.82 18.75 26.71
C ALA A 376 -4.01 19.34 27.45
N VAL A 377 -3.80 20.46 28.15
CA VAL A 377 -4.85 21.16 28.89
C VAL A 377 -5.18 22.46 28.16
N VAL A 378 -6.40 22.53 27.62
CA VAL A 378 -6.96 23.79 27.11
C VAL A 378 -7.65 24.47 28.28
N GLY A 379 -7.11 25.62 28.69
CA GLY A 379 -7.62 26.40 29.82
C GLY A 379 -8.96 27.08 29.55
N VAL A 380 -9.45 27.80 30.56
CA VAL A 380 -10.59 28.71 30.42
C VAL A 380 -10.16 30.01 29.72
N PRO A 381 -11.06 30.70 29.01
CA PRO A 381 -10.75 32.02 28.44
C PRO A 381 -10.53 33.07 29.54
N GLU A 382 -9.66 34.05 29.28
CA GLU A 382 -9.36 35.12 30.23
C GLU A 382 -10.42 36.22 30.29
N SER A 383 -11.20 36.38 29.22
CA SER A 383 -12.23 37.42 29.12
C SER A 383 -13.46 36.94 28.38
N PHE A 384 -14.60 37.57 28.65
CA PHE A 384 -15.84 37.30 27.94
C PHE A 384 -15.77 37.92 26.55
N THR A 385 -15.86 37.08 25.53
CA THR A 385 -15.89 37.53 24.14
C THR A 385 -16.99 36.83 23.35
N VAL A 386 -17.46 37.49 22.29
CA VAL A 386 -18.39 36.91 21.33
C VAL A 386 -17.81 37.12 19.95
N ALA A 387 -17.46 36.03 19.28
CA ALA A 387 -16.92 36.07 17.93
C ALA A 387 -17.99 36.52 16.93
N GLN A 388 -17.57 37.05 15.77
CA GLN A 388 -18.50 37.20 14.66
C GLN A 388 -18.94 35.81 14.19
N ASN A 389 -20.22 35.66 13.89
CA ASN A 389 -20.74 34.40 13.36
C ASN A 389 -20.03 34.03 12.05
N TYR A 390 -19.75 32.75 11.83
CA TYR A 390 -19.11 32.28 10.59
C TYR A 390 -19.84 31.04 10.04
N PRO A 391 -20.17 31.03 8.73
CA PRO A 391 -20.00 32.12 7.77
C PRO A 391 -20.88 33.36 8.05
N ASN A 392 -20.50 34.54 7.54
CA ASN A 392 -21.35 35.74 7.52
C ASN A 392 -21.00 36.60 6.29
N PRO A 393 -21.87 36.75 5.28
CA PRO A 393 -23.24 36.22 5.22
C PRO A 393 -23.32 34.68 5.26
N PHE A 394 -24.43 34.13 5.74
CA PHE A 394 -24.65 32.68 5.85
C PHE A 394 -25.89 32.22 5.07
N ASN A 395 -25.92 30.93 4.71
CA ASN A 395 -27.04 30.28 4.01
C ASN A 395 -27.10 28.76 4.30
N PRO A 396 -28.20 28.23 4.89
CA PRO A 396 -29.04 28.87 5.89
C PRO A 396 -28.42 28.77 7.29
N SER A 397 -27.27 28.10 7.46
CA SER A 397 -26.66 27.82 8.77
C SER A 397 -25.38 28.61 9.05
N THR A 398 -25.18 28.99 10.31
CA THR A 398 -23.94 29.63 10.82
C THR A 398 -23.56 29.09 12.20
N LYS A 399 -22.30 29.30 12.60
CA LYS A 399 -21.85 29.09 13.99
C LYS A 399 -21.67 30.41 14.71
N ILE A 400 -22.06 30.44 15.98
CA ILE A 400 -21.82 31.54 16.91
C ILE A 400 -20.91 31.02 18.02
N ASN A 401 -19.72 31.60 18.14
CA ASN A 401 -18.76 31.24 19.18
C ASN A 401 -18.72 32.33 20.25
N TYR A 402 -18.65 31.92 21.51
CA TYR A 402 -18.45 32.83 22.63
C TYR A 402 -17.60 32.17 23.71
N ASP A 403 -16.89 33.02 24.44
CA ASP A 403 -15.89 32.65 25.42
C ASP A 403 -16.40 33.08 26.79
N LEU A 404 -16.45 32.16 27.75
CA LEU A 404 -16.99 32.40 29.08
C LEU A 404 -15.90 32.25 30.15
N PRO A 405 -15.41 33.34 30.78
CA PRO A 405 -14.25 33.30 31.68
C PRO A 405 -14.57 32.75 33.08
N SER A 406 -15.84 32.74 33.48
CA SER A 406 -16.30 32.22 34.76
C SER A 406 -17.67 31.57 34.62
N ASP A 407 -17.99 30.61 35.49
CA ASP A 407 -19.31 30.01 35.53
C ASP A 407 -20.42 31.05 35.69
N GLY A 408 -21.56 30.82 35.05
CA GLY A 408 -22.70 31.73 35.10
C GLY A 408 -23.88 31.32 34.23
N ASN A 409 -24.98 32.07 34.35
CA ASN A 409 -26.14 31.90 33.47
C ASN A 409 -25.88 32.58 32.14
N VAL A 410 -26.03 31.84 31.04
CA VAL A 410 -25.84 32.35 29.68
C VAL A 410 -27.17 32.34 28.93
N SER A 411 -27.49 33.46 28.29
CA SER A 411 -28.59 33.58 27.34
C SER A 411 -28.08 34.02 25.97
N LEU A 412 -28.28 33.19 24.95
CA LEU A 412 -28.04 33.53 23.55
C LEU A 412 -29.36 33.57 22.80
N LYS A 413 -29.74 34.75 22.31
CA LYS A 413 -31.02 35.01 21.65
C LYS A 413 -30.83 35.70 20.30
N ILE A 414 -31.73 35.42 19.36
CA ILE A 414 -31.77 36.00 18.01
C ILE A 414 -32.93 36.98 17.91
N PHE A 415 -32.69 38.14 17.28
CA PHE A 415 -33.63 39.24 17.13
C PHE A 415 -33.73 39.70 15.67
N ASP A 416 -34.91 40.18 15.27
CA ASP A 416 -35.10 40.90 14.01
C ASP A 416 -34.67 42.38 14.11
N MET A 417 -34.81 43.13 13.01
CA MET A 417 -34.47 44.56 12.96
C MET A 417 -35.34 45.46 13.85
N SER A 418 -36.53 45.00 14.26
CA SER A 418 -37.40 45.72 15.19
C SER A 418 -37.04 45.46 16.66
N GLY A 419 -36.09 44.55 16.92
CA GLY A 419 -35.71 44.12 18.26
C GLY A 419 -36.63 43.05 18.84
N LYS A 420 -37.50 42.44 18.03
CA LYS A 420 -38.34 41.32 18.46
C LYS A 420 -37.48 40.05 18.54
N GLU A 421 -37.56 39.37 19.68
CA GLU A 421 -36.94 38.05 19.87
C GLU A 421 -37.61 37.01 18.95
N LEU A 422 -36.79 36.33 18.15
CA LEU A 422 -37.23 35.28 17.24
C LEU A 422 -36.91 33.88 17.79
N PHE A 423 -35.71 33.72 18.37
CA PHE A 423 -35.23 32.43 18.89
C PHE A 423 -34.41 32.62 20.17
N SER A 424 -34.50 31.65 21.07
CA SER A 424 -33.60 31.50 22.22
C SER A 424 -32.79 30.22 22.02
N LEU A 425 -31.50 30.36 21.69
CA LEU A 425 -30.60 29.23 21.39
C LEU A 425 -29.93 28.65 22.63
N VAL A 426 -29.69 29.49 23.65
CA VAL A 426 -29.14 29.10 24.95
C VAL A 426 -29.88 29.88 26.02
N ASN A 427 -30.26 29.22 27.11
CA ASN A 427 -30.80 29.86 28.31
C ASN A 427 -30.59 28.95 29.53
N GLN A 428 -29.33 28.81 29.96
CA GLN A 428 -28.95 27.87 31.00
C GLN A 428 -27.67 28.28 31.73
N TYR A 429 -27.42 27.67 32.88
CA TYR A 429 -26.13 27.73 33.56
C TYR A 429 -25.05 27.00 32.75
N GLN A 430 -23.89 27.63 32.59
CA GLN A 430 -22.72 27.08 31.89
C GLN A 430 -21.45 27.32 32.73
N THR A 431 -20.55 26.34 32.75
CA THR A 431 -19.24 26.47 33.40
C THR A 431 -18.28 27.30 32.54
N ALA A 432 -17.22 27.84 33.12
CA ALA A 432 -16.19 28.56 32.38
C ALA A 432 -15.64 27.72 31.21
N GLY A 433 -15.53 28.33 30.03
CA GLY A 433 -14.97 27.68 28.86
C GLY A 433 -15.36 28.29 27.52
N TYR A 434 -14.96 27.59 26.45
CA TYR A 434 -15.26 27.97 25.08
C TYR A 434 -16.50 27.27 24.54
N TYR A 435 -17.44 28.03 23.98
CA TYR A 435 -18.71 27.52 23.48
C TYR A 435 -18.91 27.80 21.99
N SER A 436 -19.62 26.89 21.31
CA SER A 436 -20.00 27.02 19.90
C SER A 436 -21.44 26.55 19.71
N VAL A 437 -22.28 27.42 19.18
CA VAL A 437 -23.71 27.15 18.97
C VAL A 437 -24.00 27.24 17.47
N ASN A 438 -24.62 26.19 16.93
CA ASN A 438 -25.12 26.19 15.55
C ASN A 438 -26.46 26.93 15.51
N PHE A 439 -26.63 27.79 14.51
CA PHE A 439 -27.91 28.44 14.22
C PHE A 439 -28.33 28.11 12.79
N ASP A 440 -29.56 27.60 12.63
CA ASP A 440 -30.20 27.40 11.33
C ASP A 440 -31.29 28.48 11.11
N GLY A 441 -31.08 29.31 10.10
CA GLY A 441 -31.98 30.38 9.68
C GLY A 441 -32.91 29.99 8.53
N SER A 442 -33.08 28.70 8.22
CA SER A 442 -33.90 28.21 7.10
C SER A 442 -35.33 28.80 7.07
N ASN A 443 -35.93 28.99 8.25
CA ASN A 443 -37.27 29.54 8.45
C ASN A 443 -37.35 31.08 8.46
N LEU A 444 -36.24 31.77 8.24
CA LEU A 444 -36.18 33.23 8.19
C LEU A 444 -36.09 33.74 6.75
N SER A 445 -36.54 34.97 6.50
CA SER A 445 -36.32 35.64 5.21
C SER A 445 -34.87 36.14 5.09
N THR A 446 -34.37 36.31 3.87
CA THR A 446 -33.11 37.03 3.62
C THR A 446 -33.15 38.40 4.29
N GLY A 447 -32.09 38.76 5.02
CA GLY A 447 -32.08 40.01 5.77
C GLY A 447 -31.01 40.08 6.86
N ALA A 448 -30.98 41.24 7.53
CA ALA A 448 -30.15 41.47 8.70
C ALA A 448 -30.85 41.01 9.97
N TYR A 449 -30.12 40.28 10.81
CA TYR A 449 -30.55 39.85 12.13
C TYR A 449 -29.49 40.19 13.16
N PHE A 450 -29.87 40.16 14.44
CA PHE A 450 -28.95 40.37 15.55
C PHE A 450 -28.96 39.17 16.46
N TYR A 451 -27.80 38.81 17.00
CA TYR A 451 -27.71 37.88 18.11
C TYR A 451 -27.14 38.60 19.32
N ARG A 452 -27.71 38.32 20.49
CA ARG A 452 -27.27 38.88 21.77
C ARG A 452 -26.89 37.73 22.68
N VAL A 453 -25.68 37.79 23.23
CA VAL A 453 -25.23 36.92 24.31
C VAL A 453 -25.21 37.76 25.59
N VAL A 454 -25.93 37.28 26.59
CA VAL A 454 -25.94 37.80 27.95
C VAL A 454 -25.32 36.74 28.85
N THR A 455 -24.41 37.14 29.73
CA THR A 455 -23.92 36.29 30.81
C THR A 455 -24.02 37.01 32.14
N GLU A 456 -24.45 36.28 33.17
CA GLU A 456 -24.53 36.72 34.55
C GLU A 456 -23.71 35.73 35.40
N GLY A 457 -22.56 36.17 35.91
CA GLY A 457 -21.63 35.31 36.63
C GLY A 457 -20.72 36.07 37.60
N ALA A 458 -19.79 35.35 38.22
CA ALA A 458 -18.91 35.89 39.25
C ALA A 458 -17.98 37.03 38.75
N THR A 459 -17.71 37.09 37.45
CA THR A 459 -16.90 38.14 36.81
C THR A 459 -17.71 39.37 36.37
N GLY A 460 -19.02 39.39 36.66
CA GLY A 460 -19.94 40.47 36.31
C GLY A 460 -20.97 40.09 35.24
N ASN A 461 -21.81 41.07 34.90
CA ASN A 461 -22.83 40.91 33.87
C ASN A 461 -22.34 41.50 32.55
N PHE A 462 -22.25 40.66 31.52
CA PHE A 462 -21.82 41.10 30.19
C PHE A 462 -22.94 40.92 29.16
N ILE A 463 -23.08 41.90 28.26
CA ILE A 463 -24.04 41.87 27.17
C ILE A 463 -23.31 42.27 25.88
N ILE A 464 -23.21 41.35 24.92
CA ILE A 464 -22.66 41.64 23.60
C ILE A 464 -23.71 41.32 22.54
N THR A 465 -23.99 42.28 21.66
CA THR A 465 -24.87 42.12 20.50
C THR A 465 -24.07 42.26 19.21
N LYS A 466 -24.27 41.36 18.25
CA LYS A 466 -23.63 41.41 16.93
C LYS A 466 -24.64 41.20 15.81
N LYS A 467 -24.32 41.78 14.65
CA LYS A 467 -25.15 41.71 13.44
C LYS A 467 -24.71 40.53 12.57
N MET A 468 -25.69 39.78 12.06
CA MET A 468 -25.50 38.70 11.08
C MET A 468 -26.38 38.92 9.85
N MET A 469 -25.91 38.46 8.69
CA MET A 469 -26.62 38.56 7.40
C MET A 469 -27.00 37.16 6.88
N LEU A 470 -28.28 36.90 6.73
CA LEU A 470 -28.80 35.69 6.08
C LEU A 470 -29.06 36.00 4.61
N VAL A 471 -28.49 35.20 3.70
CA VAL A 471 -28.75 35.24 2.26
C VAL A 471 -29.32 33.89 1.86
N LYS A 472 -30.42 33.87 1.11
CA LYS A 472 -31.02 32.63 0.59
C LYS A 472 -30.54 32.36 -0.82
#